data_AF-A0A6B3HS96-F1
#
_entry.id   AF-A0A6B3HS96-F1
#
_cell.length_a   1.000
_cell.length_b   1.000
_cell.length_c   1.000
_cell.angle_alpha   90.00
_cell.angle_beta   90.00
_cell.angle_gamma   90.00
#
_symmetry.space_group_name_H-M   'P 1'
#
loop_
_entity.id
_entity.type
_entity.pdbx_description
1 polymer ?
#
loop_
_entity_poly.entity_id
_entity_poly.type
_entity_poly.pdbx_seq_one_letter_code
_entity_poly.pdbx_strand_id
1 'polypeptide(L)' 'AARPAMGKSTLALDFARAASIKNNLPSVIFSLEMGRNEIAMRLLSAEARVALHHMRSGTMTDEDWTRLARRMPEVSA' A
#
# COMPACT_ATOMS: atom_id res chain seq x y z
N ALA A 1 3.72 -20.27 9.11
CA ALA A 1 3.02 -20.28 7.81
C ALA A 1 1.54 -20.05 8.05
N ALA A 2 0.97 -18.93 7.60
CA ALA A 2 -0.48 -18.74 7.66
C ALA A 2 -1.14 -19.32 6.41
N ARG A 3 -2.43 -19.68 6.49
CA ARG A 3 -3.17 -20.24 5.34
C ARG A 3 -3.15 -19.27 4.15
N PRO A 4 -3.04 -19.73 2.90
CA PRO A 4 -3.24 -18.90 1.71
C PRO A 4 -4.49 -18.01 1.83
N ALA A 5 -4.45 -16.80 1.28
CA ALA A 5 -5.51 -15.78 1.39
C ALA A 5 -5.84 -15.18 2.77
N MET A 6 -5.28 -15.65 3.90
CA MET A 6 -5.49 -15.04 5.24
C MET A 6 -4.79 -13.67 5.46
N GLY A 7 -4.48 -12.92 4.41
CA GLY A 7 -3.92 -11.55 4.57
C GLY A 7 -2.46 -11.47 5.05
N LYS A 8 -1.70 -12.56 5.05
CA LYS A 8 -0.24 -12.58 5.36
C LYS A 8 0.54 -11.44 4.72
N SER A 9 0.40 -11.29 3.41
CA SER A 9 1.13 -10.29 2.63
C SER A 9 0.65 -8.88 2.97
N THR A 10 -0.66 -8.70 3.19
CA THR A 10 -1.24 -7.43 3.65
C THR A 10 -0.69 -7.05 5.03
N LEU A 11 -0.58 -7.99 5.96
CA LEU A 11 -0.03 -7.76 7.29
C LEU A 11 1.47 -7.42 7.23
N ALA A 12 2.24 -8.15 6.41
CA ALA A 12 3.65 -7.86 6.20
C ALA A 12 3.87 -6.45 5.59
N LEU A 13 3.04 -6.08 4.62
CA LEU A 13 3.05 -4.74 4.01
C LEU A 13 2.72 -3.65 5.03
N ASP A 14 1.78 -3.91 5.95
CA ASP A 14 1.41 -2.93 6.97
C ASP A 14 2.52 -2.71 8.00
N PHE A 15 3.24 -3.77 8.38
CA PHE A 15 4.43 -3.63 9.22
C PHE A 15 5.53 -2.82 8.54
N ALA A 16 5.84 -3.13 7.28
CA ALA A 16 6.82 -2.38 6.51
C ALA A 16 6.41 -0.91 6.34
N ARG A 17 5.11 -0.65 6.10
CA ARG A 17 4.56 0.70 6.04
C ARG A 17 4.70 1.43 7.37
N ALA A 18 4.36 0.80 8.48
CA ALA A 18 4.49 1.40 9.81
C ALA A 18 5.95 1.68 10.17
N ALA A 19 6.89 0.80 9.79
CA ALA A 19 8.32 1.01 9.99
C ALA A 19 8.86 2.17 9.13
N SER A 20 8.59 2.16 7.82
CA SER A 20 9.10 3.18 6.90
C SER A 20 8.42 4.54 7.07
N ILE A 21 7.08 4.59 7.06
CA ILE A 21 6.36 5.88 7.03
C ILE A 21 6.28 6.50 8.43
N LYS A 22 5.94 5.71 9.46
CA LYS A 22 5.76 6.27 10.82
C LYS A 22 7.06 6.42 11.60
N ASN A 23 8.05 5.55 11.36
CA ASN A 23 9.29 5.52 12.13
C ASN A 23 10.53 5.93 11.31
N ASN A 24 10.37 6.26 10.02
CA ASN A 24 11.48 6.59 9.11
C ASN A 24 12.60 5.55 9.11
N LEU A 25 12.25 4.27 9.33
CA LEU A 25 13.21 3.17 9.32
C LEU A 25 13.31 2.57 7.91
N PRO A 26 14.52 2.33 7.40
CA PRO A 26 14.70 1.72 6.09
C PRO A 26 14.15 0.28 6.12
N SER A 27 13.17 0.00 5.27
CA SER A 27 12.53 -1.32 5.15
C SER A 27 12.63 -1.84 3.73
N VAL A 28 12.88 -3.13 3.57
CA VAL A 28 12.97 -3.80 2.26
C VAL A 28 11.94 -4.93 2.21
N ILE A 29 11.18 -5.00 1.12
CA ILE A 29 10.19 -6.06 0.89
C ILE A 29 10.63 -6.89 -0.32
N PHE A 30 10.88 -8.17 -0.08
CA PHE A 30 11.06 -9.15 -1.14
C PHE A 30 9.75 -9.91 -1.34
N SER A 31 9.15 -9.75 -2.51
CA SER A 31 7.91 -10.43 -2.88
C SER A 31 8.16 -11.30 -4.09
N LEU A 32 7.80 -12.58 -3.96
CA LEU A 32 7.90 -13.58 -5.02
C LEU A 32 6.55 -13.89 -5.68
N GLU A 33 5.45 -13.50 -5.03
CA GLU A 33 4.08 -13.74 -5.50
C GLU A 33 3.46 -12.48 -6.11
N MET A 34 3.66 -11.33 -5.46
CA MET A 34 3.03 -10.06 -5.85
C MET A 34 4.04 -9.19 -6.59
N GLY A 35 3.62 -8.60 -7.71
CA GLY A 35 4.44 -7.65 -8.46
C GLY A 35 4.61 -6.31 -7.74
N ARG A 36 5.62 -5.52 -8.16
CA ARG A 36 5.90 -4.19 -7.61
C ARG A 36 4.68 -3.27 -7.61
N ASN A 37 3.93 -3.22 -8.72
CA ASN A 37 2.74 -2.37 -8.83
C ASN A 37 1.64 -2.78 -7.85
N GLU A 38 1.48 -4.08 -7.60
CA GLU A 38 0.45 -4.56 -6.66
C GLU A 38 0.80 -4.17 -5.22
N ILE A 39 2.08 -4.25 -4.86
CA ILE A 39 2.60 -3.81 -3.57
C ILE A 39 2.42 -2.30 -3.42
N ALA A 40 2.85 -1.51 -4.41
CA ALA A 40 2.72 -0.06 -4.40
C ALA A 40 1.25 0.39 -4.28
N MET A 41 0.34 -0.22 -5.04
CA MET A 41 -1.10 0.08 -4.94
C MET A 41 -1.67 -0.23 -3.56
N ARG A 42 -1.26 -1.33 -2.93
CA ARG A 42 -1.70 -1.67 -1.56
C ARG A 42 -1.14 -0.70 -0.53
N LEU A 43 0.13 -0.29 -0.67
CA LEU A 43 0.75 0.69 0.22
C LEU A 43 0.05 2.06 0.11
N LEU A 44 -0.19 2.52 -1.13
CA LEU A 44 -0.90 3.76 -1.42
C LEU A 44 -2.36 3.71 -0.92
N SER A 45 -3.06 2.61 -1.15
CA SER A 45 -4.43 2.38 -0.64
C SER A 45 -4.47 2.49 0.89
N ALA A 46 -3.51 1.86 1.57
CA ALA A 46 -3.42 1.88 3.02
C ALA A 46 -3.09 3.29 3.56
N GLU A 47 -2.28 4.07 2.84
CA GLU A 47 -1.86 5.41 3.26
C GLU A 47 -2.88 6.50 2.93
N ALA A 48 -3.42 6.51 1.71
CA ALA A 48 -4.45 7.45 1.28
C ALA A 48 -5.84 7.14 1.86
N ARG A 49 -6.00 5.98 2.52
CA ARG A 49 -7.28 5.45 3.02
C ARG A 49 -8.35 5.33 1.93
N VAL A 50 -7.93 5.00 0.71
CA VAL A 50 -8.81 4.77 -0.43
C VAL A 50 -8.93 3.26 -0.63
N ALA A 51 -10.14 2.74 -0.85
CA ALA A 51 -10.30 1.31 -1.07
C ALA A 51 -9.59 0.86 -2.35
N LEU A 52 -8.82 -0.23 -2.26
CA LEU A 52 -8.06 -0.79 -3.40
C LEU A 52 -8.95 -1.07 -4.61
N HIS A 53 -10.23 -1.42 -4.40
CA HIS A 53 -11.20 -1.60 -5.47
C HIS A 53 -11.36 -0.32 -6.30
N HIS A 54 -11.59 0.84 -5.67
CA HIS A 54 -11.74 2.12 -6.36
C HIS A 54 -10.49 2.49 -7.17
N MET A 55 -9.31 2.22 -6.62
CA MET A 55 -8.05 2.43 -7.32
C MET A 55 -7.90 1.53 -8.55
N ARG A 56 -8.37 0.28 -8.48
CA ARG A 56 -8.31 -0.68 -9.59
C ARG A 56 -9.39 -0.45 -10.65
N SER A 57 -10.60 -0.05 -10.23
CA SER A 57 -11.73 0.19 -11.13
C SER A 57 -11.71 1.60 -11.75
N GLY A 58 -10.82 2.48 -11.28
CA GLY A 58 -10.77 3.88 -11.73
C GLY A 58 -11.97 4.73 -11.26
N THR A 59 -12.79 4.21 -10.34
CA THR A 59 -13.99 4.90 -9.82
C THR A 59 -13.65 5.74 -8.58
N MET A 60 -12.51 6.41 -8.61
CA MET A 60 -12.07 7.29 -7.53
C MET A 60 -12.77 8.64 -7.64
N THR A 61 -13.25 9.15 -6.51
CA THR A 61 -13.79 10.51 -6.43
C THR A 61 -12.66 11.54 -6.52
N ASP A 62 -12.97 12.79 -6.86
CA ASP A 62 -11.99 13.88 -6.87
C ASP A 62 -11.30 14.06 -5.51
N GLU A 63 -12.02 13.78 -4.42
CA GLU A 63 -11.46 13.77 -3.07
C GLU A 63 -10.46 12.62 -2.87
N ASP A 64 -10.77 11.42 -3.34
CA ASP A 64 -9.85 10.27 -3.29
C ASP A 64 -8.59 10.51 -4.11
N TRP A 65 -8.72 11.12 -5.30
CA TRP A 65 -7.58 11.55 -6.11
C TRP A 65 -6.72 12.57 -5.39
N THR A 66 -7.35 13.54 -4.73
CA THR A 66 -6.64 14.56 -3.93
C THR A 66 -5.91 13.92 -2.75
N ARG A 67 -6.54 12.98 -2.04
CA ARG A 67 -5.91 12.25 -0.92
C ARG A 67 -4.73 11.39 -1.39
N LEU A 68 -4.89 10.71 -2.52
CA LEU A 68 -3.83 9.88 -3.09
C LEU A 68 -2.65 10.73 -3.55
N ALA A 69 -2.89 11.83 -4.28
CA ALA A 69 -1.84 12.74 -4.74
C ALA A 69 -1.03 13.34 -3.58
N ARG A 70 -1.68 13.65 -2.45
CA ARG A 70 -1.01 14.16 -1.25
C ARG A 70 -0.09 13.14 -0.58
N ARG A 71 -0.43 11.85 -0.64
CA ARG A 71 0.31 10.76 0.03
C ARG A 71 1.31 10.03 -0.87
N MET A 72 1.19 10.20 -2.19
CA MET A 72 2.10 9.60 -3.16
C MET A 72 3.60 9.89 -2.92
N PRO A 73 4.00 11.11 -2.48
CA PRO A 73 5.40 11.40 -2.18
C PRO A 73 5.97 10.57 -1.02
N GLU A 74 5.17 10.26 0.00
CA GLU A 74 5.60 9.50 1.19
C GLU A 74 5.89 8.02 0.86
N VAL A 75 5.32 7.51 -0.24
CA VAL A 75 5.46 6.11 -0.68
C VAL A 75 6.50 5.94 -1.79
N SER A 76 6.82 7.02 -2.52
CA SER A 76 7.77 7.00 -3.63
C SER A 76 9.20 7.43 -3.24
N ALA A 77 9.41 7.82 -1.98
CA ALA A 77 10.70 8.25 -1.44
C ALA A 77 11.64 7.09 -1.11
#